data_AF-A0A9E3SF88-F1
#
_entry.id   AF-A0A9E3SF88-F1
#
_cell.length_a   1.000
_cell.length_b   1.000
_cell.length_c   1.000
_cell.angle_alpha   90.00
_cell.angle_beta   90.00
_cell.angle_gamma   90.00
#
_symmetry.space_group_name_H-M   'P 1'
#
loop_
_entity.id
_entity.type
_entity.pdbx_description
1 polymer ?
#
loop_
_entity_poly.entity_id
_entity_poly.type
_entity_poly.pdbx_seq_one_letter_code
_entity_poly.pdbx_strand_id
1 'polypeptide(L)'
;MPEHYTINNFIFATSSADSAQSIKANGTIHRKGIADFSLEVSKIDLAKLAEMSGQEIDASGLFNLKMTLSGDAVNPKITGEFGIDDAVMNNYKFIQF
;
A
#
# COMPACT_ATOMS: atom_id res chain seq x y z
N MET A 1 3.07 -25.61 4.78
CA MET A 1 2.77 -24.20 4.43
C MET A 1 1.56 -24.20 3.50
N PRO A 2 0.65 -23.23 3.59
CA PRO A 2 -0.54 -23.16 2.73
C PRO A 2 -0.19 -23.01 1.25
N GLU A 3 -0.99 -23.62 0.37
CA GLU A 3 -0.84 -23.52 -1.11
C GLU A 3 -1.34 -22.18 -1.66
N HIS A 4 -2.30 -21.55 -0.99
CA HIS A 4 -2.82 -20.23 -1.32
C HIS A 4 -3.29 -19.49 -0.06
N TYR A 5 -3.41 -18.17 -0.19
CA TYR A 5 -3.98 -17.27 0.80
C TYR A 5 -5.11 -16.49 0.14
N THR A 6 -6.24 -16.39 0.84
CA THR A 6 -7.41 -15.63 0.37
C THR A 6 -7.73 -14.55 1.38
N ILE A 7 -7.89 -13.32 0.88
CA ILE A 7 -8.37 -12.18 1.65
C ILE A 7 -9.68 -11.73 1.02
N ASN A 8 -10.75 -11.70 1.81
CA ASN A 8 -12.07 -11.27 1.35
C ASN A 8 -12.44 -9.97 2.04
N ASN A 9 -12.48 -8.88 1.26
CA ASN A 9 -12.93 -7.56 1.71
C ASN A 9 -12.29 -7.10 3.03
N PHE A 10 -10.97 -7.27 3.16
CA PHE A 10 -10.27 -6.75 4.32
C PHE A 10 -10.24 -5.22 4.24
N ILE A 11 -10.73 -4.58 5.29
CA ILE A 11 -10.72 -3.12 5.44
C ILE A 11 -10.25 -2.81 6.85
N PHE A 12 -9.14 -2.10 6.96
CA PHE A 12 -8.65 -1.53 8.19
C PHE A 12 -8.63 -0.01 8.03
N ALA A 13 -9.37 0.73 8.85
CA ALA A 13 -9.49 2.17 8.73
C ALA A 13 -9.57 2.86 10.10
N THR A 14 -8.99 4.05 10.21
CA THR A 14 -8.91 4.79 11.49
C THR A 14 -10.19 5.58 11.83
N SER A 15 -11.04 5.89 10.85
CA SER A 15 -12.39 6.47 11.02
C SER A 15 -13.19 6.44 9.70
N SER A 16 -14.40 7.02 9.66
CA SER A 16 -15.24 7.17 8.46
C SER A 16 -15.20 8.57 7.83
N ALA A 17 -14.25 9.43 8.21
CA ALA A 17 -14.13 10.80 7.71
C ALA A 17 -13.18 10.88 6.50
N ASP A 18 -13.19 12.01 5.78
CA ASP A 18 -12.34 12.23 4.59
C ASP A 18 -10.83 12.15 4.88
N SER A 19 -10.41 12.34 6.14
CA SER A 19 -9.01 12.20 6.57
C SER A 19 -8.68 10.79 7.11
N ALA A 20 -9.57 9.82 6.92
CA ALA A 20 -9.34 8.46 7.39
C ALA A 20 -8.16 7.82 6.66
N GLN A 21 -7.29 7.19 7.45
CA GLN A 21 -6.25 6.33 6.92
C GLN A 21 -6.89 4.96 6.67
N SER A 22 -6.57 4.31 5.55
CA SER A 22 -7.12 2.99 5.27
C SER A 22 -6.15 2.06 4.57
N ILE A 23 -6.24 0.78 4.91
CA ILE A 23 -5.64 -0.33 4.18
C ILE A 23 -6.79 -1.25 3.78
N LYS A 24 -6.94 -1.48 2.47
CA LYS A 24 -7.91 -2.40 1.90
C LYS A 24 -7.17 -3.46 1.11
N ALA A 25 -7.56 -4.72 1.32
CA ALA A 25 -6.97 -5.83 0.58
C ALA A 25 -8.06 -6.82 0.18
N ASN A 26 -7.94 -7.37 -1.02
CA ASN A 26 -8.88 -8.36 -1.51
C ASN A 26 -8.25 -9.23 -2.60
N GLY A 27 -8.58 -10.52 -2.60
CA GLY A 27 -8.20 -11.46 -3.63
C GLY A 27 -7.41 -12.66 -3.11
N THR A 28 -6.79 -13.38 -4.02
CA THR A 28 -6.05 -14.62 -3.76
C THR A 28 -4.60 -14.52 -4.20
N ILE A 29 -3.71 -15.02 -3.35
CA ILE A 29 -2.30 -15.19 -3.67
C ILE A 29 -2.00 -16.68 -3.64
N HIS A 30 -1.51 -17.19 -4.76
CA HIS A 30 -1.19 -18.61 -4.93
C HIS A 30 0.32 -18.82 -4.97
N ARG A 31 0.82 -19.92 -4.40
CA ARG A 31 2.21 -20.36 -4.61
C ARG A 31 2.41 -21.01 -5.99
N LYS A 32 1.35 -21.59 -6.53
CA LYS A 32 1.26 -22.20 -7.86
C LYS A 32 -0.14 -21.95 -8.43
N GLY A 33 -0.23 -21.54 -9.69
CA GLY A 33 -1.50 -21.18 -10.34
C GLY A 33 -1.73 -19.67 -10.38
N ILE A 34 -2.96 -19.25 -10.65
CA ILE A 34 -3.28 -17.84 -10.90
C ILE A 34 -3.45 -17.08 -9.59
N ALA A 35 -2.69 -16.00 -9.41
CA ALA A 35 -2.92 -14.99 -8.41
C ALA A 35 -3.81 -13.88 -8.98
N ASP A 36 -4.70 -13.35 -8.15
CA ASP A 36 -5.50 -12.16 -8.43
C ASP A 36 -5.73 -11.44 -7.11
N PHE A 37 -4.93 -10.42 -6.84
CA PHE A 37 -4.89 -9.74 -5.56
C PHE A 37 -4.78 -8.23 -5.75
N SER A 38 -5.50 -7.49 -4.90
CA SER A 38 -5.53 -6.04 -4.88
C SER A 38 -5.21 -5.51 -3.49
N LEU A 39 -4.46 -4.42 -3.44
CA LEU A 39 -4.09 -3.68 -2.25
C LEU A 39 -4.27 -2.19 -2.50
N GLU A 40 -5.04 -1.54 -1.65
CA GLU A 40 -5.17 -0.09 -1.61
C GLU A 40 -4.73 0.41 -0.22
N VAL A 41 -3.77 1.30 -0.20
CA VAL A 41 -3.31 2.02 0.99
C VAL A 41 -3.58 3.48 0.75
N SER A 42 -4.26 4.13 1.68
CA SER A 42 -4.67 5.53 1.54
C SER A 42 -4.30 6.32 2.77
N LYS A 43 -3.63 7.45 2.55
CA LYS A 43 -3.30 8.47 3.54
C LYS A 43 -2.53 7.93 4.76
N ILE A 44 -1.62 6.98 4.56
CA ILE A 44 -0.79 6.49 5.66
C ILE A 44 0.36 7.46 5.89
N ASP A 45 0.65 7.74 7.16
CA ASP A 45 1.78 8.57 7.57
C ASP A 45 3.12 7.98 7.09
N LEU A 46 3.85 8.74 6.26
CA LEU A 46 5.12 8.32 5.69
C LEU A 46 6.20 8.07 6.74
N ALA A 47 6.24 8.89 7.81
CA ALA A 47 7.22 8.73 8.88
C ALA A 47 6.98 7.42 9.64
N LYS A 48 5.71 7.09 9.92
CA LYS A 48 5.35 5.80 10.55
C LYS A 48 5.70 4.61 9.67
N LEU A 49 5.50 4.69 8.35
CA LEU A 49 5.92 3.62 7.43
C LEU A 49 7.44 3.43 7.45
N ALA A 50 8.20 4.52 7.48
CA ALA A 50 9.64 4.46 7.56
C ALA A 50 10.10 3.81 8.89
N GLU A 51 9.53 4.23 10.02
CA GLU A 51 9.79 3.65 11.33
C GLU A 51 9.53 2.13 11.33
N MET A 52 8.40 1.69 10.78
CA MET A 52 8.07 0.26 10.63
C MET A 52 9.05 -0.51 9.76
N SER A 53 9.69 0.16 8.80
CA SER A 53 10.74 -0.43 7.95
C SER A 53 12.15 -0.40 8.58
N GLY A 54 12.27 0.13 9.80
CA GLY A 54 13.56 0.34 10.48
C GLY A 54 14.40 1.46 9.87
N GLN A 55 13.76 2.38 9.14
CA GLN A 55 14.39 3.56 8.56
C GLN A 55 13.96 4.79 9.35
N GLU A 56 14.92 5.58 9.80
CA GLU A 56 14.66 6.93 10.29
C GLU A 56 14.87 7.89 9.12
N ILE A 57 13.78 8.45 8.62
CA ILE A 57 13.83 9.50 7.60
C ILE A 57 13.24 10.78 8.19
N ASP A 58 13.91 11.91 7.99
CA ASP A 58 13.35 13.24 8.26
C ASP A 58 12.45 13.65 7.08
N ALA A 59 11.31 12.97 6.99
CA ALA A 59 10.29 13.24 6.00
C ALA A 59 8.89 13.13 6.60
N SER A 60 7.98 13.98 6.11
CA SER A 60 6.56 13.90 6.42
C SER A 60 5.75 13.92 5.13
N GLY A 61 4.50 13.43 5.22
CA GLY A 61 3.61 13.33 4.09
C GLY A 61 2.66 12.15 4.23
N LEU A 62 1.70 12.08 3.32
CA LEU A 62 0.69 11.02 3.28
C LEU A 62 0.95 10.10 2.10
N PHE A 63 1.33 8.87 2.39
CA PHE A 63 1.56 7.83 1.40
C PHE A 63 0.24 7.19 0.94
N ASN A 64 0.11 7.07 -0.38
CA ASN A 64 -0.97 6.37 -1.06
C ASN A 64 -0.38 5.34 -2.02
N LEU A 65 -1.01 4.17 -2.10
CA LEU A 65 -0.63 3.08 -3.00
C LEU A 65 -1.88 2.37 -3.50
N LYS A 66 -1.93 2.11 -4.80
CA LYS A 66 -2.81 1.13 -5.41
C LYS A 66 -1.96 0.10 -6.11
N MET A 67 -2.15 -1.16 -5.79
CA MET A 67 -1.40 -2.27 -6.36
C MET A 67 -2.35 -3.39 -6.73
N THR A 68 -2.11 -4.00 -7.88
CA THR A 68 -2.74 -5.24 -8.31
C THR A 68 -1.68 -6.25 -8.71
N LEU A 69 -1.85 -7.48 -8.25
CA LEU A 69 -1.09 -8.66 -8.63
C LEU A 69 -2.02 -9.57 -9.42
N SER A 70 -1.61 -9.97 -10.62
CA SER A 70 -2.40 -10.84 -11.49
C SER A 70 -1.52 -11.83 -12.23
N GLY A 71 -2.11 -12.93 -12.72
CA GLY A 71 -1.42 -13.89 -13.59
C GLY A 71 -0.82 -15.08 -12.83
N ASP A 72 -0.02 -15.89 -13.53
CA ASP A 72 0.54 -17.12 -12.95
C ASP A 72 1.59 -16.79 -11.89
N ALA A 73 1.56 -17.52 -10.77
CA ALA A 73 2.52 -17.41 -9.69
C ALA A 73 3.99 -17.59 -10.13
N VAL A 74 4.26 -18.28 -11.24
CA VAL A 74 5.63 -18.38 -11.78
C VAL A 74 6.06 -17.14 -12.59
N ASN A 75 5.10 -16.37 -13.13
CA ASN A 75 5.32 -15.16 -13.91
C ASN A 75 4.25 -14.10 -13.56
N PRO A 76 4.25 -13.59 -12.33
CA PRO A 76 3.22 -12.66 -11.89
C PRO A 76 3.39 -11.30 -12.57
N LYS A 77 2.26 -10.67 -12.88
CA LYS A 77 2.20 -9.26 -13.28
C LYS A 77 1.77 -8.43 -12.09
N ILE A 78 2.68 -7.58 -11.63
CA ILE A 78 2.39 -6.55 -10.62
C ILE A 78 2.28 -5.21 -11.34
N THR A 79 1.16 -4.53 -11.13
CA THR A 79 0.97 -3.14 -11.52
C THR A 79 0.63 -2.33 -10.30
N GLY A 80 1.19 -1.14 -10.19
CA GLY A 80 0.87 -0.27 -9.09
C GLY A 80 1.21 1.18 -9.37
N GLU A 81 0.50 2.04 -8.64
CA GLU A 81 0.67 3.48 -8.64
C GLU A 81 0.80 3.91 -7.19
N PHE A 82 1.78 4.75 -6.90
CA PHE A 82 1.97 5.32 -5.58
C PHE A 82 2.11 6.84 -5.67
N GLY A 83 1.76 7.50 -4.58
CA GLY A 83 1.86 8.95 -4.46
C GLY A 83 2.12 9.33 -3.01
N ILE A 84 2.71 10.51 -2.83
CA ILE A 84 2.91 11.11 -1.51
C ILE A 84 2.30 12.50 -1.58
N ASP A 85 1.25 12.73 -0.79
CA ASP A 85 0.63 14.04 -0.64
C ASP A 85 1.36 14.83 0.45
N ASP A 86 1.46 16.16 0.24
CA ASP A 86 2.11 17.08 1.18
C ASP A 86 3.53 16.66 1.61
N ALA A 87 4.28 16.06 0.69
CA ALA A 87 5.63 15.58 0.97
C ALA A 87 6.55 16.72 1.42
N VAL A 88 7.23 16.51 2.56
CA VAL A 88 8.30 17.36 3.07
C VAL A 88 9.50 16.47 3.40
N MET A 89 10.70 16.86 2.99
CA MET A 89 11.94 16.15 3.33
C MET A 89 13.02 17.16 3.68
N ASN A 90 13.69 17.01 4.83
CA ASN A 90 14.72 17.95 5.30
C ASN A 90 14.28 19.43 5.20
N ASN A 91 13.06 19.74 5.65
CA ASN A 91 12.40 21.05 5.56
C ASN A 91 12.11 21.57 4.13
N TYR A 92 12.29 20.77 3.09
CA TYR A 92 11.90 21.11 1.72
C TYR A 92 10.51 20.55 1.41
N LYS A 93 9.54 21.41 1.08
CA LYS A 93 8.20 21.01 0.66
C LYS A 93 8.17 20.75 -0.85
N PHE A 94 7.76 19.56 -1.25
CA PHE A 94 7.50 19.24 -2.65
C PHE A 94 6.11 19.76 -3.00
N ILE A 95 6.06 20.71 -3.94
CA ILE A 95 4.83 21.19 -4.57
C ILE A 95 4.62 20.39 -5.85
N GLN A 96 3.44 19.81 -5.99
CA GLN A 96 3.03 19.03 -7.14
C GLN A 96 3.07 19.93 -8.40
N PHE A 97 3.71 19.46 -9.47
CA PHE A 97 3.74 20.12 -10.78
C PHE A 97 2.59 19.62 -11.66
#